data_AF-A0A956BF53-F1
#
_entry.id   AF-A0A956BF53-F1
#
_cell.length_a   1.000
_cell.length_b   1.000
_cell.length_c   1.000
_cell.angle_alpha   90.00
_cell.angle_beta   90.00
_cell.angle_gamma   90.00
#
_symmetry.space_group_name_H-M   'P 1'
#
loop_
_entity.id
_entity.type
_entity.pdbx_description
1 polymer ?
#
loop_
_entity_poly.entity_id
_entity_poly.type
_entity_poly.pdbx_seq_one_letter_code
_entity_poly.pdbx_strand_id
1 'polypeptide(L)'
;MRSGSQTFGLLLVANLPLDPNAEWLVRCTAESFLPTMDVLMNCQRDGVPTPLTLAVSAGAIELWSRPEFSKAVGTYLEDRARSYAEAWQQGPTPLRLVAGWYEQRYRHLLSFLDSLGGDLLGPLRVMKKQNTIDVIPALNDLAVGPAGAPWTAAALGSPIGRFTDAFGAPKGAWLSGGRFSPETDQVLDAHGVRYTFRDQAANPNLGGGSRLRASRSGIAYLPIHEVSEQPIWDTATNMLPSLCYRDRGAAPDAGSMSSTLLLASQLHHTALAYHQSRTEGGERELYDPMAAKLLARRHAAHFAQFIRDSQTSDDRCDHLTVSVRLESLGAVWVEGPWFLESFLRNAPAAGLQQTLPLRVLSRFPALPLIDEHQTNELRNNWRQTQWLDARLDSCTAQLVTAWHREAKDPERRVALTQVLRELTSANHETYRTMLVQGVGAEHAGDQIQGHLSAAERLLSGRKVSSDGARYAAYWGSKSEWGGSGLLSRVGS
;
A
#
# COMPACT_ATOMS: atom_id res chain seq x y z
N MET A 1 -11.22 -21.39 -29.01
CA MET A 1 -11.51 -21.37 -27.56
C MET A 1 -10.24 -21.77 -26.82
N ARG A 2 -9.61 -20.86 -26.08
CA ARG A 2 -8.45 -21.19 -25.22
C ARG A 2 -8.97 -22.01 -24.03
N SER A 3 -8.95 -23.34 -24.11
CA SER A 3 -9.49 -24.25 -23.07
C SER A 3 -8.53 -24.47 -21.89
N GLY A 4 -7.69 -23.48 -21.57
CA GLY A 4 -6.77 -23.51 -20.43
C GLY A 4 -7.28 -22.60 -19.31
N SER A 5 -6.93 -22.92 -18.06
CA SER A 5 -7.21 -22.01 -16.94
C SER A 5 -6.56 -20.65 -17.21
N GLN A 6 -7.36 -19.59 -17.09
CA GLN A 6 -6.94 -18.22 -17.33
C GLN A 6 -6.14 -17.71 -16.13
N THR A 7 -4.90 -17.28 -16.36
CA THR A 7 -4.03 -16.80 -15.28
C THR A 7 -4.11 -15.29 -15.10
N PHE A 8 -4.20 -14.82 -13.86
CA PHE A 8 -4.19 -13.39 -13.52
C PHE A 8 -3.29 -13.08 -12.32
N GLY A 9 -2.84 -11.84 -12.23
CA GLY A 9 -2.07 -11.31 -11.10
C GLY A 9 -2.99 -10.67 -10.08
N LEU A 10 -2.77 -10.95 -8.79
CA LEU A 10 -3.35 -10.19 -7.69
C LEU A 10 -2.23 -9.39 -7.02
N LEU A 11 -2.35 -8.07 -7.01
CA LEU A 11 -1.43 -7.15 -6.37
C LEU A 11 -2.12 -6.49 -5.18
N LEU A 12 -1.59 -6.68 -3.98
CA LEU A 12 -1.96 -5.94 -2.80
C LEU A 12 -0.96 -4.80 -2.57
N VAL A 13 -1.41 -3.58 -2.30
CA VAL A 13 -0.53 -2.41 -2.11
C VAL A 13 -0.68 -1.85 -0.70
N ALA A 14 0.37 -1.98 0.11
CA ALA A 14 0.52 -1.36 1.42
C ALA A 14 1.46 -0.13 1.31
N ASN A 15 0.95 0.94 0.71
CA ASN A 15 1.69 2.20 0.54
C ASN A 15 1.42 3.16 1.71
N LEU A 16 2.02 2.88 2.87
CA LEU A 16 1.82 3.67 4.08
C LEU A 16 2.92 4.73 4.26
N PRO A 17 2.59 5.99 4.59
CA PRO A 17 3.57 7.01 4.94
C PRO A 17 4.20 6.71 6.30
N LEU A 18 5.35 7.34 6.58
CA LEU A 18 6.01 7.27 7.88
C LEU A 18 5.47 8.36 8.82
N ASP A 19 4.35 8.09 9.48
CA ASP A 19 3.72 8.99 10.46
C ASP A 19 3.44 8.26 11.78
N PRO A 20 4.40 8.22 12.73
CA PRO A 20 4.24 7.43 13.95
C PRO A 20 3.12 7.91 14.88
N ASN A 21 2.60 9.13 14.70
CA ASN A 21 1.51 9.68 15.51
C ASN A 21 0.14 9.47 14.87
N ALA A 22 0.09 8.95 13.65
CA ALA A 22 -1.14 8.64 12.98
C ALA A 22 -1.79 7.41 13.60
N GLU A 23 -2.76 7.62 14.50
CA GLU A 23 -3.62 6.55 15.04
C GLU A 23 -4.26 5.72 13.93
N TRP A 24 -4.55 6.34 12.78
CA TRP A 24 -5.12 5.65 11.63
C TRP A 24 -4.18 4.60 11.03
N LEU A 25 -2.85 4.70 11.19
CA LEU A 25 -1.89 3.68 10.76
C LEU A 25 -1.89 2.46 11.69
N VAL A 26 -2.03 2.69 12.99
CA VAL A 26 -2.26 1.61 13.97
C VAL A 26 -3.53 0.86 13.59
N ARG A 27 -4.62 1.58 13.32
CA ARG A 27 -5.88 1.01 12.87
C ARG A 27 -5.78 0.28 11.54
N CYS A 28 -5.09 0.84 10.53
CA CYS A 28 -4.87 0.15 9.25
C CYS A 28 -4.14 -1.18 9.45
N THR A 29 -3.15 -1.20 10.34
CA THR A 29 -2.42 -2.42 10.66
C THR A 29 -3.30 -3.43 11.41
N ALA A 30 -4.01 -2.97 12.43
CA ALA A 30 -4.89 -3.79 13.27
C ALA A 30 -6.07 -4.38 12.50
N GLU A 31 -6.74 -3.58 11.67
CA GLU A 31 -7.98 -3.94 11.01
C GLU A 31 -7.80 -4.43 9.58
N SER A 32 -6.65 -4.20 8.92
CA SER A 32 -6.42 -4.68 7.54
C SER A 32 -5.22 -5.59 7.38
N PHE A 33 -4.03 -5.16 7.84
CA PHE A 33 -2.82 -5.97 7.70
C PHE A 33 -2.95 -7.29 8.46
N LEU A 34 -3.27 -7.25 9.76
CA LEU A 34 -3.39 -8.45 10.58
C LEU A 34 -4.46 -9.43 10.07
N PRO A 35 -5.72 -9.01 9.79
CA PRO A 35 -6.72 -9.92 9.22
C PRO A 35 -6.32 -10.48 7.86
N THR A 36 -5.64 -9.70 7.02
CA THR A 36 -5.14 -10.19 5.73
C THR A 36 -4.06 -11.26 5.93
N MET A 37 -3.11 -11.04 6.85
CA MET A 37 -2.10 -12.05 7.18
C MET A 37 -2.72 -13.32 7.75
N ASP A 38 -3.70 -13.19 8.64
CA ASP A 38 -4.46 -14.33 9.19
C ASP A 38 -5.15 -15.13 8.08
N VAL A 39 -5.83 -14.46 7.15
CA VAL A 39 -6.44 -15.10 5.96
C VAL A 39 -5.41 -15.85 5.12
N LEU A 40 -4.26 -15.24 4.82
CA LEU A 40 -3.22 -15.87 4.00
C LEU A 40 -2.61 -17.08 4.69
N MET A 41 -2.33 -16.98 5.99
CA MET A 41 -1.80 -18.09 6.79
C MET A 41 -2.80 -19.23 6.94
N ASN A 42 -4.09 -18.92 7.12
CA ASN A 42 -5.16 -19.91 7.16
C ASN A 42 -5.31 -20.63 5.81
N CYS A 43 -5.26 -19.90 4.69
CA CYS A 43 -5.27 -20.53 3.37
C CYS A 43 -4.07 -21.47 3.18
N GLN A 44 -2.87 -21.06 3.58
CA GLN A 44 -1.67 -21.90 3.51
C GLN A 44 -1.78 -23.16 4.37
N ARG A 45 -2.28 -23.02 5.61
CA ARG A 45 -2.51 -24.16 6.51
C ARG A 45 -3.49 -25.17 5.90
N ASP A 46 -4.49 -24.69 5.18
CA ASP A 46 -5.50 -25.52 4.52
C ASP A 46 -5.06 -26.03 3.14
N GLY A 47 -3.81 -25.78 2.73
CA GLY A 47 -3.28 -26.22 1.44
C GLY A 47 -3.82 -25.45 0.23
N VAL A 48 -4.42 -24.28 0.42
CA VAL A 48 -4.93 -23.41 -0.65
C VAL A 48 -3.77 -22.55 -1.17
N PRO A 49 -3.42 -22.64 -2.48
CA PRO A 49 -2.39 -21.79 -3.05
C PRO A 49 -2.79 -20.31 -3.02
N THR A 50 -1.87 -19.44 -2.59
CA THR A 50 -2.11 -17.99 -2.50
C THR A 50 -1.10 -17.15 -3.29
N PRO A 51 -0.80 -17.46 -4.57
CA PRO A 51 0.18 -16.68 -5.33
C PRO A 51 -0.35 -15.26 -5.59
N LEU A 52 0.14 -14.31 -4.81
CA LEU A 52 -0.14 -12.88 -4.93
C LEU A 52 1.15 -12.08 -4.77
N THR A 53 1.11 -10.83 -5.23
CA THR A 53 2.17 -9.85 -4.99
C THR A 53 1.73 -8.88 -3.91
N LEU A 54 2.56 -8.64 -2.90
CA LEU A 54 2.35 -7.61 -1.89
C LEU A 54 3.44 -6.54 -2.00
N ALA A 55 3.05 -5.34 -2.42
CA ALA A 55 3.91 -4.18 -2.41
C ALA A 55 3.88 -3.49 -1.03
N VAL A 56 5.06 -3.25 -0.43
CA VAL A 56 5.19 -2.68 0.92
C VAL A 56 6.10 -1.46 0.87
N SER A 57 5.63 -0.31 1.36
CA SER A 57 6.43 0.91 1.39
C SER A 57 7.53 0.86 2.45
N ALA A 58 8.59 1.65 2.28
CA ALA A 58 9.59 1.81 3.31
C ALA A 58 8.99 2.36 4.62
N GLY A 59 7.97 3.23 4.54
CA GLY A 59 7.24 3.72 5.72
C GLY A 59 6.54 2.60 6.50
N ALA A 60 5.87 1.67 5.80
CA ALA A 60 5.28 0.49 6.43
C ALA A 60 6.34 -0.39 7.09
N ILE A 61 7.47 -0.64 6.42
CA ILE A 61 8.58 -1.42 7.00
C ILE A 61 9.14 -0.76 8.26
N GLU A 62 9.35 0.56 8.22
CA GLU A 62 9.82 1.33 9.38
C GLU A 62 8.88 1.21 10.57
N LEU A 63 7.57 1.32 10.37
CA LEU A 63 6.57 1.17 11.43
C LEU A 63 6.51 -0.27 11.94
N TRP A 64 6.36 -1.24 11.05
CA TRP A 64 6.18 -2.65 11.40
C TRP A 64 7.43 -3.31 11.98
N SER A 65 8.60 -2.75 11.75
CA SER A 65 9.86 -3.24 12.37
C SER A 65 10.00 -2.88 13.85
N ARG A 66 9.15 -1.98 14.39
CA ARG A 66 9.30 -1.42 15.73
C ARG A 66 8.42 -2.14 16.77
N PRO A 67 8.99 -2.64 17.86
CA PRO A 67 8.22 -3.24 18.95
C PRO A 67 7.17 -2.31 19.54
N GLU A 68 7.44 -1.00 19.64
CA GLU A 68 6.51 0.00 20.19
C GLU A 68 5.26 0.14 19.31
N PHE A 69 5.42 0.08 18.00
CA PHE A 69 4.29 0.14 17.07
C PHE A 69 3.44 -1.13 17.17
N SER A 70 4.06 -2.32 17.24
CA SER A 70 3.34 -3.56 17.51
C SER A 70 2.58 -3.51 18.84
N LYS A 71 3.19 -2.93 19.88
CA LYS A 71 2.52 -2.74 21.17
C LYS A 71 1.32 -1.81 21.06
N ALA A 72 1.44 -0.70 20.32
CA ALA A 72 0.32 0.21 20.07
C ALA A 72 -0.83 -0.48 19.32
N VAL A 73 -0.53 -1.35 18.35
CA VAL A 73 -1.53 -2.20 17.69
C VAL A 73 -2.20 -3.15 18.69
N GLY A 74 -1.44 -3.79 19.58
CA GLY A 74 -1.98 -4.62 20.65
C GLY A 74 -2.92 -3.87 21.59
N THR A 75 -2.49 -2.70 22.08
CA THR A 75 -3.31 -1.82 22.94
C THR A 75 -4.61 -1.41 22.22
N TYR A 76 -4.54 -1.04 20.95
CA TYR A 76 -5.72 -0.72 20.16
C TYR A 76 -6.70 -1.90 20.09
N LEU A 77 -6.22 -3.12 19.80
CA LEU A 77 -7.06 -4.31 19.73
C LEU A 77 -7.70 -4.64 21.09
N GLU A 78 -6.93 -4.54 22.18
CA GLU A 78 -7.39 -4.76 23.55
C GLU A 78 -8.47 -3.75 23.95
N ASP A 79 -8.25 -2.47 23.66
CA ASP A 79 -9.20 -1.39 23.93
C ASP A 79 -10.52 -1.62 23.19
N ARG A 80 -10.46 -1.98 21.90
CA ARG A 80 -11.66 -2.31 21.12
C ARG A 80 -12.38 -3.54 21.66
N ALA A 81 -11.66 -4.62 21.97
CA ALA A 81 -12.24 -5.82 22.57
C ALA A 81 -12.97 -5.50 23.87
N ARG A 82 -12.34 -4.70 24.75
CA ARG A 82 -12.93 -4.25 26.02
C ARG A 82 -14.18 -3.40 25.82
N SER A 83 -14.14 -2.38 24.94
CA SER A 83 -15.32 -1.54 24.68
C SER A 83 -16.51 -2.33 24.14
N TYR A 84 -16.26 -3.31 23.26
CA TYR A 84 -17.32 -4.19 22.76
C TYR A 84 -17.79 -5.22 23.81
N ALA A 85 -16.92 -5.68 24.71
CA ALA A 85 -17.32 -6.53 25.84
C ALA A 85 -18.25 -5.80 26.82
N GLU A 86 -17.96 -4.53 27.12
CA GLU A 86 -18.83 -3.68 27.95
C GLU A 86 -20.19 -3.48 27.29
N ALA A 87 -20.21 -3.16 25.98
CA ALA A 87 -21.44 -3.01 25.23
C ALA A 87 -22.25 -4.33 25.11
N TRP A 88 -21.59 -5.47 25.03
CA TRP A 88 -22.22 -6.79 25.08
C TRP A 88 -22.94 -7.04 26.42
N GLN A 89 -22.31 -6.66 27.53
CA GLN A 89 -22.86 -6.88 28.87
C GLN A 89 -23.99 -5.90 29.21
N GLN A 90 -23.85 -4.64 28.82
CA GLN A 90 -24.69 -3.53 29.30
C GLN A 90 -25.64 -2.96 28.25
N GLY A 91 -25.45 -3.27 26.95
CA GLY A 91 -26.25 -2.72 25.85
C GLY A 91 -27.66 -3.33 25.73
N PRO A 92 -28.56 -2.72 24.93
CA PRO A 92 -29.86 -3.28 24.59
C PRO A 92 -29.73 -4.55 23.72
N THR A 93 -30.66 -5.49 23.84
CA THR A 93 -30.59 -6.87 23.27
C THR A 93 -30.13 -6.93 21.80
N PRO A 94 -30.62 -6.09 20.87
CA PRO A 94 -30.19 -6.17 19.47
C PRO A 94 -28.72 -5.75 19.25
N LEU A 95 -28.21 -4.81 20.05
CA LEU A 95 -26.81 -4.34 19.98
C LEU A 95 -25.84 -5.35 20.59
N ARG A 96 -26.31 -6.16 21.55
CA ARG A 96 -25.49 -7.18 22.18
C ARG A 96 -24.91 -8.13 21.12
N LEU A 97 -25.73 -8.76 20.29
CA LEU A 97 -25.24 -9.76 19.32
C LEU A 97 -24.09 -9.25 18.44
N VAL A 98 -24.22 -8.01 17.96
CA VAL A 98 -23.19 -7.35 17.15
C VAL A 98 -21.94 -7.05 17.98
N ALA A 99 -22.11 -6.57 19.21
CA ALA A 99 -21.00 -6.29 20.12
C ALA A 99 -20.20 -7.55 20.47
N GLY A 100 -20.86 -8.67 20.76
CA GLY A 100 -20.21 -9.95 21.03
C GLY A 100 -19.39 -10.45 19.84
N TRP A 101 -19.89 -10.25 18.62
CA TRP A 101 -19.12 -10.60 17.42
C TRP A 101 -17.84 -9.76 17.26
N TYR A 102 -17.92 -8.43 17.44
CA TYR A 102 -16.75 -7.57 17.38
C TYR A 102 -15.75 -7.89 18.49
N GLU A 103 -16.22 -8.12 19.71
CA GLU A 103 -15.38 -8.52 20.85
C GLU A 103 -14.57 -9.77 20.51
N GLN A 104 -15.22 -10.82 20.00
CA GLN A 104 -14.55 -12.05 19.60
C GLN A 104 -13.55 -11.80 18.46
N ARG A 105 -13.92 -10.96 17.48
CA ARG A 105 -13.02 -10.59 16.37
C ARG A 105 -11.75 -9.91 16.88
N TYR A 106 -11.85 -8.90 17.74
CA TYR A 106 -10.68 -8.18 18.24
C TYR A 106 -9.82 -9.05 19.16
N ARG A 107 -10.43 -9.91 19.99
CA ARG A 107 -9.68 -10.90 20.79
C ARG A 107 -8.93 -11.90 19.93
N HIS A 108 -9.54 -12.38 18.85
CA HIS A 108 -8.88 -13.25 17.89
C HIS A 108 -7.66 -12.57 17.26
N LEU A 109 -7.80 -11.32 16.81
CA LEU A 109 -6.68 -10.58 16.23
C LEU A 109 -5.57 -10.27 17.23
N LEU A 110 -5.92 -10.01 18.51
CA LEU A 110 -4.94 -9.85 19.58
C LEU A 110 -4.17 -11.15 19.82
N SER A 111 -4.87 -12.28 19.95
CA SER A 111 -4.24 -13.60 20.07
C SER A 111 -3.40 -13.96 18.85
N PHE A 112 -3.81 -13.54 17.65
CA PHE A 112 -3.04 -13.72 16.44
C PHE A 112 -1.74 -12.90 16.49
N LEU A 113 -1.81 -11.61 16.86
CA LEU A 113 -0.62 -10.78 17.06
C LEU A 113 0.35 -11.39 18.10
N ASP A 114 -0.17 -11.90 19.20
CA ASP A 114 0.62 -12.59 20.23
C ASP A 114 1.29 -13.85 19.68
N SER A 115 0.60 -14.60 18.82
CA SER A 115 1.16 -15.79 18.15
C SER A 115 2.32 -15.45 17.20
N LEU A 116 2.38 -14.21 16.71
CA LEU A 116 3.50 -13.69 15.93
C LEU A 116 4.65 -13.16 16.80
N GLY A 117 4.48 -13.15 18.14
CA GLY A 117 5.42 -12.51 19.07
C GLY A 117 5.58 -11.00 18.82
N GLY A 118 4.59 -10.36 18.20
CA GLY A 118 4.66 -8.97 17.74
C GLY A 118 5.53 -8.72 16.50
N ASP A 119 6.10 -9.75 15.86
CA ASP A 119 6.85 -9.59 14.60
C ASP A 119 5.88 -9.50 13.40
N LEU A 120 5.49 -8.29 13.06
CA LEU A 120 4.61 -8.00 11.91
C LEU A 120 5.26 -8.33 10.57
N LEU A 121 6.60 -8.32 10.46
CA LEU A 121 7.31 -8.60 9.20
C LEU A 121 7.63 -10.09 9.02
N GLY A 122 7.69 -10.85 10.11
CA GLY A 122 8.00 -12.28 10.16
C GLY A 122 7.22 -13.13 9.16
N PRO A 123 5.86 -13.07 9.16
CA PRO A 123 5.04 -13.83 8.21
C PRO A 123 5.41 -13.55 6.75
N LEU A 124 5.62 -12.28 6.40
CA LEU A 124 5.99 -11.88 5.03
C LEU A 124 7.36 -12.44 4.62
N ARG A 125 8.35 -12.43 5.52
CA ARG A 125 9.67 -13.03 5.25
C ARG A 125 9.56 -14.52 4.97
N VAL A 126 8.75 -15.24 5.75
CA VAL A 126 8.52 -16.69 5.57
C VAL A 126 7.85 -16.97 4.22
N MET A 127 6.74 -16.28 3.94
CA MET A 127 5.98 -16.48 2.70
C MET A 127 6.79 -16.10 1.45
N LYS A 128 7.60 -15.02 1.52
CA LYS A 128 8.53 -14.64 0.44
C LYS A 128 9.56 -15.74 0.20
N LYS A 129 10.21 -16.24 1.26
CA LYS A 129 11.23 -17.31 1.15
C LYS A 129 10.66 -18.59 0.55
N GLN A 130 9.41 -18.90 0.85
CA GLN A 130 8.69 -20.05 0.30
C GLN A 130 8.15 -19.83 -1.13
N ASN A 131 8.27 -18.62 -1.68
CA ASN A 131 7.68 -18.21 -2.97
C ASN A 131 6.16 -18.46 -3.03
N THR A 132 5.47 -18.40 -1.89
CA THR A 132 4.00 -18.49 -1.82
C THR A 132 3.37 -17.15 -2.17
N ILE A 133 4.02 -16.06 -1.78
CA ILE A 133 3.71 -14.70 -2.21
C ILE A 133 5.00 -14.04 -2.71
N ASP A 134 4.88 -13.03 -3.57
CA ASP A 134 5.99 -12.15 -3.91
C ASP A 134 5.86 -10.84 -3.11
N VAL A 135 6.86 -10.52 -2.29
CA VAL A 135 6.90 -9.26 -1.55
C VAL A 135 7.89 -8.33 -2.26
N ILE A 136 7.45 -7.11 -2.56
CA ILE A 136 8.22 -6.11 -3.32
C ILE A 136 8.13 -4.73 -2.67
N PRO A 137 9.09 -3.82 -2.92
CA PRO A 137 8.99 -2.45 -2.45
C PRO A 137 7.87 -1.70 -3.18
N ALA A 138 7.06 -0.96 -2.40
CA ALA A 138 6.24 0.13 -2.91
C ALA A 138 7.08 1.43 -2.85
N LEU A 139 7.30 2.03 -4.01
CA LEU A 139 8.18 3.17 -4.21
C LEU A 139 7.35 4.37 -4.64
N ASN A 140 7.75 5.55 -4.15
CA ASN A 140 7.13 6.80 -4.55
C ASN A 140 7.75 7.27 -5.88
N ASP A 141 6.98 7.25 -6.96
CA ASP A 141 7.40 7.67 -8.30
C ASP A 141 7.66 9.16 -8.44
N LEU A 142 7.18 9.96 -7.49
CA LEU A 142 7.44 11.40 -7.45
C LEU A 142 8.90 11.71 -7.05
N ALA A 143 9.73 10.67 -6.86
CA ALA A 143 11.20 10.72 -6.82
C ALA A 143 11.87 11.23 -8.10
N VAL A 144 11.14 11.40 -9.21
CA VAL A 144 11.69 11.97 -10.46
C VAL A 144 11.47 13.50 -10.49
N GLY A 145 12.26 14.24 -9.74
CA GLY A 145 12.26 15.71 -9.77
C GLY A 145 13.17 16.29 -10.87
N PRO A 146 13.00 17.56 -11.28
CA PRO A 146 13.93 18.29 -12.17
C PRO A 146 15.38 18.39 -11.65
N ALA A 147 15.67 17.91 -10.45
CA ALA A 147 17.03 17.74 -9.94
C ALA A 147 17.86 16.66 -10.69
N GLY A 148 17.20 15.87 -11.55
CA GLY A 148 17.87 14.93 -12.45
C GLY A 148 18.26 13.59 -11.81
N ALA A 149 19.06 12.81 -12.53
CA ALA A 149 19.40 11.43 -12.22
C ALA A 149 19.95 11.16 -10.79
N PRO A 150 20.81 12.02 -10.18
CA PRO A 150 21.35 11.75 -8.85
C PRO A 150 20.28 11.71 -7.75
N TRP A 151 19.28 12.59 -7.85
CA TRP A 151 18.15 12.60 -6.90
C TRP A 151 17.29 11.35 -7.07
N THR A 152 16.95 10.99 -8.30
CA THR A 152 16.16 9.77 -8.58
C THR A 152 16.85 8.52 -8.06
N ALA A 153 18.18 8.41 -8.23
CA ALA A 153 18.96 7.32 -7.67
C ALA A 153 18.88 7.26 -6.14
N ALA A 154 19.01 8.39 -5.45
CA ALA A 154 18.92 8.43 -3.99
C ALA A 154 17.49 8.13 -3.48
N ALA A 155 16.49 8.77 -4.09
CA ALA A 155 15.09 8.70 -3.67
C ALA A 155 14.45 7.33 -3.91
N LEU A 156 14.91 6.56 -4.91
CA LEU A 156 14.51 5.17 -5.11
C LEU A 156 15.47 4.18 -4.40
N GLY A 157 16.77 4.45 -4.42
CA GLY A 157 17.77 3.55 -3.82
C GLY A 157 17.65 3.43 -2.30
N SER A 158 17.33 4.53 -1.60
CA SER A 158 17.13 4.51 -0.14
C SER A 158 15.97 3.58 0.30
N PRO A 159 14.73 3.71 -0.21
CA PRO A 159 13.64 2.80 0.13
C PRO A 159 13.87 1.37 -0.36
N ILE A 160 14.53 1.16 -1.52
CA ILE A 160 14.92 -0.19 -1.97
C ILE A 160 15.94 -0.83 -1.03
N GLY A 161 16.91 -0.05 -0.54
CA GLY A 161 17.87 -0.49 0.47
C GLY A 161 17.16 -0.94 1.75
N ARG A 162 16.26 -0.11 2.27
CA ARG A 162 15.47 -0.46 3.46
C ARG A 162 14.63 -1.72 3.26
N PHE A 163 14.04 -1.88 2.08
CA PHE A 163 13.34 -3.10 1.71
C PHE A 163 14.28 -4.31 1.69
N THR A 164 15.47 -4.16 1.11
CA THR A 164 16.48 -5.21 0.98
C THR A 164 16.96 -5.69 2.35
N ASP A 165 17.13 -4.78 3.32
CA ASP A 165 17.48 -5.14 4.70
C ASP A 165 16.40 -6.00 5.36
N ALA A 166 15.12 -5.71 5.08
CA ALA A 166 13.99 -6.41 5.69
C ALA A 166 13.65 -7.76 5.03
N PHE A 167 13.81 -7.86 3.70
CA PHE A 167 13.27 -8.96 2.88
C PHE A 167 14.26 -9.56 1.86
N GLY A 168 15.47 -9.01 1.74
CA GLY A 168 16.42 -9.34 0.69
C GLY A 168 16.13 -8.62 -0.64
N ALA A 169 17.04 -8.79 -1.60
CA ALA A 169 16.98 -8.08 -2.88
C ALA A 169 15.67 -8.34 -3.63
N PRO A 170 14.94 -7.29 -4.04
CA PRO A 170 13.67 -7.44 -4.73
C PRO A 170 13.85 -7.86 -6.20
N LYS A 171 12.88 -8.59 -6.74
CA LYS A 171 12.78 -8.89 -8.19
C LYS A 171 11.73 -8.06 -8.91
N GLY A 172 10.82 -7.45 -8.17
CA GLY A 172 9.87 -6.48 -8.69
C GLY A 172 9.87 -5.20 -7.87
N ALA A 173 9.23 -4.16 -8.39
CA ALA A 173 8.91 -2.96 -7.64
C ALA A 173 7.50 -2.48 -8.03
N TRP A 174 6.81 -1.79 -7.13
CA TRP A 174 5.62 -1.03 -7.45
C TRP A 174 5.94 0.45 -7.36
N LEU A 175 5.52 1.21 -8.34
CA LEU A 175 5.69 2.66 -8.39
C LEU A 175 4.31 3.28 -8.22
N SER A 176 4.13 4.16 -7.21
CA SER A 176 2.96 5.05 -7.14
C SER A 176 2.83 5.84 -8.44
N GLY A 177 1.68 6.43 -8.76
CA GLY A 177 1.56 7.43 -9.84
C GLY A 177 1.93 7.01 -11.28
N GLY A 178 2.52 5.83 -11.50
CA GLY A 178 2.80 5.28 -12.83
C GLY A 178 3.88 6.01 -13.63
N ARG A 179 4.67 6.93 -13.05
CA ARG A 179 5.75 7.59 -13.80
C ARG A 179 6.94 6.66 -14.00
N PHE A 180 7.49 6.69 -15.21
CA PHE A 180 8.78 6.08 -15.53
C PHE A 180 9.60 7.04 -16.34
N SER A 181 10.90 6.95 -16.17
CA SER A 181 11.87 7.66 -16.98
C SER A 181 13.11 6.77 -17.12
N PRO A 182 14.01 7.08 -18.08
CA PRO A 182 15.27 6.34 -18.21
C PRO A 182 16.10 6.32 -16.92
N GLU A 183 16.02 7.37 -16.10
CA GLU A 183 16.70 7.42 -14.79
C GLU A 183 16.09 6.40 -13.82
N THR A 184 14.76 6.31 -13.75
CA THR A 184 14.09 5.28 -12.95
C THR A 184 14.43 3.89 -13.46
N ASP A 185 14.48 3.68 -14.78
CA ASP A 185 14.87 2.41 -15.41
C ASP A 185 16.24 1.92 -14.92
N GLN A 186 17.25 2.79 -15.06
CA GLN A 186 18.62 2.50 -14.68
C GLN A 186 18.75 2.19 -13.18
N VAL A 187 18.06 2.94 -12.33
CA VAL A 187 18.12 2.73 -10.88
C VAL A 187 17.49 1.39 -10.49
N LEU A 188 16.31 1.07 -11.04
CA LEU A 188 15.66 -0.21 -10.75
C LEU A 188 16.49 -1.40 -11.26
N ASP A 189 17.08 -1.33 -12.46
CA ASP A 189 17.93 -2.39 -12.98
C ASP A 189 19.20 -2.58 -12.15
N ALA A 190 19.83 -1.48 -11.72
CA ALA A 190 20.99 -1.52 -10.82
C ALA A 190 20.70 -2.23 -9.49
N HIS A 191 19.44 -2.20 -9.04
CA HIS A 191 18.97 -2.92 -7.85
C HIS A 191 18.44 -4.34 -8.16
N GLY A 192 18.55 -4.82 -9.39
CA GLY A 192 18.17 -6.17 -9.80
C GLY A 192 16.68 -6.38 -9.97
N VAL A 193 15.90 -5.30 -10.08
CA VAL A 193 14.47 -5.36 -10.40
C VAL A 193 14.30 -5.85 -11.84
N ARG A 194 13.29 -6.69 -12.05
CA ARG A 194 12.99 -7.36 -13.33
C ARG A 194 11.58 -7.09 -13.81
N TYR A 195 10.71 -6.57 -12.94
CA TYR A 195 9.37 -6.18 -13.33
C TYR A 195 8.83 -5.03 -12.48
N THR A 196 7.88 -4.29 -13.04
CA THR A 196 7.05 -3.32 -12.32
C THR A 196 5.63 -3.36 -12.85
N PHE A 197 4.71 -2.71 -12.14
CA PHE A 197 3.33 -2.56 -12.55
C PHE A 197 3.09 -1.20 -13.19
N ARG A 198 2.15 -1.13 -14.14
CA ARG A 198 1.72 0.09 -14.83
C ARG A 198 0.22 0.11 -14.99
N ASP A 199 -0.41 1.24 -14.72
CA ASP A 199 -1.82 1.45 -15.02
C ASP A 199 -2.05 1.50 -16.54
N GLN A 200 -3.03 0.75 -17.02
CA GLN A 200 -3.48 0.74 -18.41
C GLN A 200 -4.01 2.10 -18.87
N ALA A 201 -4.76 2.82 -18.02
CA ALA A 201 -5.35 4.11 -18.37
C ALA A 201 -4.31 5.24 -18.45
N ALA A 202 -3.20 5.08 -17.74
CA ALA A 202 -2.12 6.05 -17.62
C ALA A 202 -1.23 6.17 -18.86
N ASN A 203 -1.29 5.22 -19.81
CA ASN A 203 -0.34 5.20 -20.93
C ASN A 203 -0.94 4.64 -22.24
N PRO A 204 -1.50 5.51 -23.11
CA PRO A 204 -2.04 5.12 -24.40
C PRO A 204 -1.01 4.43 -25.31
N ASN A 205 0.29 4.70 -25.11
CA ASN A 205 1.39 4.12 -25.90
C ASN A 205 1.72 2.66 -25.55
N LEU A 206 1.14 2.09 -24.48
CA LEU A 206 1.15 0.63 -24.27
C LEU A 206 0.31 -0.09 -25.34
N GLY A 207 -0.45 0.66 -26.15
CA GLY A 207 -1.17 0.21 -27.33
C GLY A 207 -2.62 -0.18 -27.07
N GLY A 208 -3.17 0.20 -25.91
CA GLY A 208 -4.41 -0.34 -25.38
C GLY A 208 -4.30 -1.83 -25.05
N GLY A 209 -4.87 -2.23 -23.91
CA GLY A 209 -5.01 -3.64 -23.56
C GLY A 209 -3.88 -4.26 -22.75
N SER A 210 -4.14 -5.49 -22.32
CA SER A 210 -3.45 -6.23 -21.27
C SER A 210 -2.13 -6.88 -21.75
N ARG A 211 -1.32 -6.11 -22.49
CA ARG A 211 -0.07 -6.59 -23.12
C ARG A 211 1.16 -6.36 -22.26
N LEU A 212 2.09 -7.30 -22.31
CA LEU A 212 3.39 -7.17 -21.65
C LEU A 212 4.36 -6.37 -22.53
N ARG A 213 5.15 -5.51 -21.88
CA ARG A 213 6.20 -4.69 -22.49
C ARG A 213 7.44 -4.71 -21.62
N ALA A 214 8.55 -4.22 -22.15
CA ALA A 214 9.77 -4.02 -21.37
C ALA A 214 10.34 -2.60 -21.56
N SER A 215 11.05 -2.15 -20.53
CA SER A 215 11.93 -1.00 -20.57
C SER A 215 13.18 -1.28 -21.41
N ARG A 216 14.00 -0.26 -21.66
CA ARG A 216 15.28 -0.43 -22.37
C ARG A 216 16.25 -1.33 -21.61
N SER A 217 16.27 -1.27 -20.28
CA SER A 217 17.08 -2.18 -19.45
C SER A 217 16.50 -3.61 -19.36
N GLY A 218 15.28 -3.83 -19.88
CA GLY A 218 14.62 -5.15 -19.86
C GLY A 218 13.70 -5.39 -18.67
N ILE A 219 13.35 -4.35 -17.90
CA ILE A 219 12.35 -4.44 -16.83
C ILE A 219 10.97 -4.60 -17.46
N ALA A 220 10.29 -5.69 -17.14
CA ALA A 220 8.96 -5.97 -17.66
C ALA A 220 7.87 -5.11 -17.01
N TYR A 221 6.91 -4.65 -17.80
CA TYR A 221 5.71 -3.97 -17.33
C TYR A 221 4.53 -4.91 -17.34
N LEU A 222 4.00 -5.18 -16.14
CA LEU A 222 2.74 -5.88 -15.97
C LEU A 222 1.60 -4.85 -15.92
N PRO A 223 0.60 -4.99 -16.80
CA PRO A 223 -0.51 -4.06 -16.84
C PRO A 223 -1.47 -4.29 -15.66
N ILE A 224 -1.74 -3.24 -14.91
CA ILE A 224 -2.84 -3.14 -13.95
C ILE A 224 -4.09 -2.82 -14.76
N HIS A 225 -5.14 -3.61 -14.59
CA HIS A 225 -6.41 -3.42 -15.27
C HIS A 225 -6.97 -2.02 -14.98
N GLU A 226 -7.46 -1.29 -15.98
CA GLU A 226 -7.93 0.11 -15.84
C GLU A 226 -9.07 0.26 -14.81
N VAL A 227 -9.93 -0.75 -14.74
CA VAL A 227 -11.07 -0.86 -13.80
C VAL A 227 -10.62 -1.54 -12.49
N SER A 228 -9.32 -1.53 -12.13
CA SER A 228 -8.85 -2.17 -10.89
C SER A 228 -9.55 -1.58 -9.67
N GLU A 229 -10.00 -2.45 -8.78
CA GLU A 229 -10.92 -2.17 -7.66
C GLU A 229 -12.30 -1.58 -8.03
N GLN A 230 -12.51 -0.97 -9.19
CA GLN A 230 -13.80 -0.37 -9.54
C GLN A 230 -14.99 -1.33 -9.37
N PRO A 231 -14.96 -2.65 -9.69
CA PRO A 231 -16.11 -3.52 -9.46
C PRO A 231 -16.49 -3.65 -7.98
N ILE A 232 -15.51 -3.42 -7.10
CA ILE A 232 -15.66 -3.41 -5.64
C ILE A 232 -16.39 -2.12 -5.21
N TRP A 233 -16.07 -0.97 -5.83
CA TRP A 233 -16.52 0.36 -5.41
C TRP A 233 -17.63 1.01 -6.26
N ASP A 234 -17.86 0.53 -7.48
CA ASP A 234 -18.79 1.12 -8.44
C ASP A 234 -20.24 0.95 -7.96
N THR A 235 -20.99 2.04 -8.03
CA THR A 235 -22.41 2.12 -7.64
C THR A 235 -23.30 1.31 -8.58
N ALA A 236 -22.89 1.09 -9.82
CA ALA A 236 -23.62 0.27 -10.80
C ALA A 236 -23.45 -1.24 -10.56
N THR A 237 -22.26 -1.71 -10.17
CA THR A 237 -21.99 -3.14 -9.87
C THR A 237 -22.26 -3.52 -8.41
N ASN A 238 -22.30 -2.53 -7.52
CA ASN A 238 -22.81 -2.57 -6.14
C ASN A 238 -22.22 -3.65 -5.21
N MET A 239 -20.89 -3.74 -5.12
CA MET A 239 -20.24 -4.67 -4.17
C MET A 239 -20.05 -4.13 -2.76
N LEU A 240 -20.10 -2.81 -2.52
CA LEU A 240 -19.85 -2.18 -1.22
C LEU A 240 -21.01 -1.34 -0.66
N PRO A 241 -21.81 -0.63 -1.48
CA PRO A 241 -23.02 0.06 -1.01
C PRO A 241 -24.17 -0.90 -0.63
N SER A 242 -23.91 -2.20 -0.53
CA SER A 242 -24.93 -3.18 -0.17
C SER A 242 -25.38 -3.02 1.27
N LEU A 243 -26.70 -3.08 1.46
CA LEU A 243 -27.33 -2.94 2.78
C LEU A 243 -26.72 -3.86 3.83
N CYS A 244 -26.21 -5.05 3.49
CA CYS A 244 -25.70 -5.99 4.50
C CYS A 244 -24.27 -5.73 5.01
N TYR A 245 -23.52 -4.79 4.43
CA TYR A 245 -22.17 -4.46 4.92
C TYR A 245 -22.19 -3.45 6.04
N ARG A 246 -21.13 -3.42 6.86
CA ARG A 246 -21.00 -2.44 7.94
C ARG A 246 -21.04 -1.02 7.39
N ASP A 247 -21.91 -0.19 7.99
CA ASP A 247 -21.94 1.25 7.71
C ASP A 247 -20.57 1.86 8.03
N ARG A 248 -20.06 2.62 7.07
CA ARG A 248 -18.77 3.29 7.11
C ARG A 248 -18.89 4.75 7.58
N GLY A 249 -20.11 5.26 7.78
CA GLY A 249 -20.38 6.70 7.84
C GLY A 249 -20.65 7.27 6.45
N ALA A 250 -20.76 8.60 6.33
CA ALA A 250 -20.99 9.25 5.03
C ALA A 250 -19.93 8.82 4.01
N ALA A 251 -20.37 8.14 2.94
CA ALA A 251 -19.49 7.74 1.85
C ALA A 251 -19.06 8.97 1.06
N PRO A 252 -17.78 9.09 0.64
CA PRO A 252 -17.41 10.06 -0.38
C PRO A 252 -18.11 9.70 -1.71
N ASP A 253 -18.40 10.73 -2.51
CA ASP A 253 -19.08 10.58 -3.79
C ASP A 253 -18.39 9.54 -4.70
N ALA A 254 -19.22 8.80 -5.43
CA ALA A 254 -18.88 7.64 -6.27
C ALA A 254 -17.77 7.86 -7.33
N GLY A 255 -17.27 9.08 -7.50
CA GLY A 255 -16.20 9.43 -8.44
C GLY A 255 -14.78 9.45 -7.85
N SER A 256 -14.59 9.23 -6.55
CA SER A 256 -13.30 9.41 -5.88
C SER A 256 -12.64 8.09 -5.43
N MET A 257 -12.24 7.28 -6.41
CA MET A 257 -11.60 5.95 -6.24
C MET A 257 -10.28 5.94 -5.43
N SER A 258 -9.72 7.08 -5.03
CA SER A 258 -8.47 7.14 -4.25
C SER A 258 -8.64 7.36 -2.73
N SER A 259 -9.82 7.14 -2.15
CA SER A 259 -10.17 7.53 -0.77
C SER A 259 -10.12 6.43 0.33
N THR A 260 -9.32 5.36 0.22
CA THR A 260 -9.31 4.28 1.25
C THR A 260 -8.45 4.63 2.47
N LEU A 261 -7.25 5.20 2.28
CA LEU A 261 -6.49 5.84 3.38
C LEU A 261 -7.28 7.02 3.97
N LEU A 262 -8.04 7.72 3.13
CA LEU A 262 -8.92 8.82 3.52
C LEU A 262 -10.01 8.36 4.50
N LEU A 263 -10.79 7.33 4.12
CA LEU A 263 -11.76 6.70 5.00
C LEU A 263 -11.10 6.17 6.28
N ALA A 264 -9.94 5.51 6.17
CA ALA A 264 -9.23 5.01 7.34
C ALA A 264 -8.82 6.14 8.32
N SER A 265 -8.36 7.28 7.79
CA SER A 265 -8.00 8.48 8.58
C SER A 265 -9.20 9.25 9.13
N GLN A 266 -10.34 9.27 8.43
CA GLN A 266 -11.55 9.98 8.85
C GLN A 266 -12.42 9.17 9.81
N LEU A 267 -12.19 7.87 9.89
CA LEU A 267 -12.81 6.99 10.87
C LEU A 267 -12.17 7.21 12.26
N HIS A 268 -12.20 8.46 12.73
CA HIS A 268 -12.06 8.87 14.13
C HIS A 268 -13.28 8.44 14.97
N HIS A 269 -14.05 7.45 14.51
CA HIS A 269 -15.18 6.93 15.25
C HIS A 269 -14.66 6.03 16.37
N THR A 270 -14.37 6.68 17.50
CA THR A 270 -14.35 6.08 18.84
C THR A 270 -15.69 5.40 19.16
N ALA A 271 -16.77 5.80 18.49
CA ALA A 271 -18.07 5.16 18.57
C ALA A 271 -18.05 3.73 17.99
N LEU A 272 -18.56 2.78 18.77
CA LEU A 272 -18.77 1.40 18.34
C LEU A 272 -19.76 1.39 17.17
N ALA A 273 -19.38 0.75 16.06
CA ALA A 273 -20.21 0.67 14.87
C ALA A 273 -21.12 -0.56 14.92
N TYR A 274 -22.42 -0.34 14.79
CA TYR A 274 -23.46 -1.37 14.96
C TYR A 274 -24.43 -1.49 13.81
N HIS A 275 -24.33 -0.61 12.81
CA HIS A 275 -25.32 -0.49 11.76
C HIS A 275 -24.74 -0.91 10.43
N GLN A 276 -25.65 -1.34 9.56
CA GLN A 276 -25.36 -1.70 8.19
C GLN A 276 -25.50 -0.48 7.26
N SER A 277 -24.91 -0.53 6.07
CA SER A 277 -25.02 0.53 5.06
C SER A 277 -26.49 0.84 4.72
N ARG A 278 -26.79 2.10 4.38
CA ARG A 278 -28.15 2.61 4.19
C ARG A 278 -28.35 3.10 2.77
N THR A 279 -29.53 2.85 2.19
CA THR A 279 -30.03 3.61 1.03
C THR A 279 -30.49 5.01 1.49
N GLU A 280 -30.37 6.03 0.65
CA GLU A 280 -30.87 7.37 0.98
C GLU A 280 -32.32 7.30 1.52
N GLY A 281 -32.54 7.80 2.74
CA GLY A 281 -33.87 7.84 3.37
C GLY A 281 -34.33 6.59 4.15
N GLY A 282 -33.64 5.44 4.14
CA GLY A 282 -34.07 4.19 4.85
C GLY A 282 -34.00 4.22 6.40
N GLU A 283 -34.30 3.18 7.16
CA GLU A 283 -33.94 3.18 8.60
C GLU A 283 -32.53 2.57 8.81
N ARG A 284 -31.83 2.93 9.89
CA ARG A 284 -30.54 2.31 10.22
C ARG A 284 -30.80 0.95 10.85
N GLU A 285 -30.71 -0.10 10.03
CA GLU A 285 -30.76 -1.47 10.52
C GLU A 285 -29.44 -1.88 11.17
N LEU A 286 -29.52 -2.90 12.03
CA LEU A 286 -28.37 -3.44 12.71
C LEU A 286 -27.54 -4.30 11.78
N TYR A 287 -26.23 -4.22 11.96
CA TYR A 287 -25.27 -5.01 11.22
C TYR A 287 -25.37 -6.49 11.58
N ASP A 288 -25.61 -7.34 10.58
CA ASP A 288 -25.52 -8.80 10.71
C ASP A 288 -24.20 -9.30 10.09
N PRO A 289 -23.20 -9.67 10.92
CA PRO A 289 -21.91 -10.13 10.42
C PRO A 289 -21.99 -11.41 9.57
N MET A 290 -22.96 -12.28 9.84
CA MET A 290 -23.12 -13.54 9.11
C MET A 290 -23.73 -13.30 7.74
N ALA A 291 -24.74 -12.43 7.64
CA ALA A 291 -25.26 -11.98 6.35
C ALA A 291 -24.16 -11.28 5.53
N ALA A 292 -23.39 -10.39 6.15
CA ALA A 292 -22.27 -9.69 5.52
C ALA A 292 -21.19 -10.66 4.99
N LYS A 293 -20.85 -11.71 5.76
CA LYS A 293 -19.91 -12.76 5.35
C LYS A 293 -20.41 -13.55 4.15
N LEU A 294 -21.70 -13.91 4.12
CA LEU A 294 -22.31 -14.61 2.99
C LEU A 294 -22.35 -13.73 1.74
N LEU A 295 -22.60 -12.44 1.91
CA LEU A 295 -22.54 -11.49 0.81
C LEU A 295 -21.11 -11.33 0.26
N ALA A 296 -20.10 -11.23 1.13
CA ALA A 296 -18.69 -11.16 0.73
C ALA A 296 -18.29 -12.37 -0.14
N ARG A 297 -18.79 -13.57 0.19
CA ARG A 297 -18.62 -14.78 -0.62
C ARG A 297 -19.25 -14.66 -2.00
N ARG A 298 -20.48 -14.14 -2.09
CA ARG A 298 -21.16 -13.92 -3.38
C ARG A 298 -20.41 -12.89 -4.23
N HIS A 299 -19.94 -11.81 -3.60
CA HIS A 299 -19.17 -10.78 -4.28
C HIS A 299 -17.82 -11.31 -4.77
N ALA A 300 -17.15 -12.18 -4.01
CA ALA A 300 -15.94 -12.86 -4.47
C ALA A 300 -16.18 -13.69 -5.75
N ALA A 301 -17.33 -14.39 -5.84
CA ALA A 301 -17.70 -15.13 -7.05
C ALA A 301 -17.99 -14.19 -8.23
N HIS A 302 -18.72 -13.09 -8.00
CA HIS A 302 -18.98 -12.08 -9.03
C HIS A 302 -17.69 -11.41 -9.51
N PHE A 303 -16.74 -11.15 -8.60
CA PHE A 303 -15.43 -10.60 -8.94
C PHE A 303 -14.60 -11.55 -9.80
N ALA A 304 -14.64 -12.86 -9.50
CA ALA A 304 -14.02 -13.87 -10.36
C ALA A 304 -14.65 -13.89 -11.76
N GLN A 305 -15.98 -13.74 -11.86
CA GLN A 305 -16.65 -13.65 -13.17
C GLN A 305 -16.20 -12.41 -13.94
N PHE A 306 -16.17 -11.24 -13.29
CA PHE A 306 -15.67 -9.99 -13.87
C PHE A 306 -14.26 -10.14 -14.46
N ILE A 307 -13.31 -10.69 -13.69
CA ILE A 307 -11.93 -10.89 -14.18
C ILE A 307 -11.90 -11.78 -15.43
N ARG A 308 -12.72 -12.83 -15.46
CA ARG A 308 -12.79 -13.73 -16.61
C ARG A 308 -13.34 -12.98 -17.83
N ASP A 309 -14.43 -12.25 -17.65
CA ASP A 309 -15.09 -11.50 -18.72
C ASP A 309 -14.17 -10.42 -19.29
N SER A 310 -13.42 -9.71 -18.44
CA SER A 310 -12.37 -8.78 -18.85
C SER A 310 -11.29 -9.43 -19.71
N GLN A 311 -10.82 -10.63 -19.33
CA GLN A 311 -9.80 -11.35 -20.11
C GLN A 311 -10.34 -11.87 -21.44
N THR A 312 -11.61 -12.29 -21.49
CA THR A 312 -12.21 -12.80 -22.74
C THR A 312 -12.63 -11.69 -23.69
N SER A 313 -12.90 -10.49 -23.19
CA SER A 313 -13.31 -9.35 -24.00
C SER A 313 -12.12 -8.69 -24.72
N ASP A 314 -10.90 -8.89 -24.21
CA ASP A 314 -9.65 -8.43 -24.83
C ASP A 314 -8.89 -9.61 -25.46
N ASP A 315 -9.12 -9.85 -26.76
CA ASP A 315 -8.42 -10.89 -27.54
C ASP A 315 -6.88 -10.73 -27.55
N ARG A 316 -6.37 -9.56 -27.13
CA ARG A 316 -4.95 -9.22 -27.09
C ARG A 316 -4.38 -9.29 -25.67
N CYS A 317 -5.13 -9.82 -24.71
CA CYS A 317 -4.69 -9.94 -23.33
C CYS A 317 -3.57 -10.99 -23.18
N ASP A 318 -2.37 -10.52 -22.85
CA ASP A 318 -1.23 -11.36 -22.45
C ASP A 318 -1.35 -11.73 -20.95
N HIS A 319 -1.69 -10.73 -20.13
CA HIS A 319 -1.81 -10.87 -18.69
C HIS A 319 -2.62 -9.73 -18.09
N LEU A 320 -3.48 -10.03 -17.11
CA LEU A 320 -4.25 -9.05 -16.34
C LEU A 320 -3.79 -9.05 -14.88
N THR A 321 -3.43 -7.89 -14.34
CA THR A 321 -3.26 -7.70 -12.89
C THR A 321 -4.42 -6.90 -12.31
N VAL A 322 -5.00 -7.39 -11.22
CA VAL A 322 -5.90 -6.63 -10.35
C VAL A 322 -5.08 -6.08 -9.20
N SER A 323 -5.09 -4.76 -9.02
CA SER A 323 -4.54 -4.11 -7.83
C SER A 323 -5.63 -3.90 -6.78
N VAL A 324 -5.32 -4.10 -5.50
CA VAL A 324 -6.16 -3.76 -4.34
C VAL A 324 -5.31 -3.11 -3.26
N ARG A 325 -5.68 -1.92 -2.76
CA ARG A 325 -5.00 -1.30 -1.62
C ARG A 325 -5.29 -2.08 -0.34
N LEU A 326 -4.26 -2.27 0.48
CA LEU A 326 -4.36 -3.14 1.65
C LEU A 326 -5.37 -2.60 2.67
N GLU A 327 -5.41 -1.29 2.90
CA GLU A 327 -6.34 -0.68 3.86
C GLU A 327 -7.81 -0.80 3.45
N SER A 328 -8.09 -1.05 2.16
CA SER A 328 -9.42 -1.41 1.70
C SER A 328 -9.91 -2.68 2.37
N LEU A 329 -9.03 -3.65 2.63
CA LEU A 329 -9.36 -4.97 3.16
C LEU A 329 -9.41 -4.98 4.68
N GLY A 330 -10.42 -4.32 5.24
CA GLY A 330 -10.75 -4.39 6.67
C GLY A 330 -11.01 -3.02 7.29
N ALA A 331 -10.01 -2.15 7.34
CA ALA A 331 -10.13 -0.83 7.96
C ALA A 331 -11.18 0.04 7.26
N VAL A 332 -11.23 -0.05 5.93
CA VAL A 332 -12.31 0.56 5.15
C VAL A 332 -13.44 -0.44 5.00
N TRP A 333 -13.21 -1.61 4.37
CA TRP A 333 -14.22 -2.66 4.17
C TRP A 333 -14.05 -3.78 5.19
N VAL A 334 -14.85 -3.81 6.24
CA VAL A 334 -14.68 -4.77 7.35
C VAL A 334 -14.68 -6.22 6.90
N GLU A 335 -15.46 -6.52 5.87
CA GLU A 335 -15.64 -7.84 5.28
C GLU A 335 -14.64 -8.16 4.16
N GLY A 336 -13.78 -7.20 3.79
CA GLY A 336 -12.75 -7.37 2.77
C GLY A 336 -11.86 -8.60 2.97
N PRO A 337 -11.39 -8.92 4.20
CA PRO A 337 -10.66 -10.16 4.45
C PRO A 337 -11.48 -11.43 4.14
N TRP A 338 -12.78 -11.44 4.43
CA TRP A 338 -13.65 -12.58 4.08
C TRP A 338 -13.88 -12.71 2.59
N PHE A 339 -14.01 -11.58 1.89
CA PHE A 339 -14.03 -11.55 0.44
C PHE A 339 -12.73 -12.12 -0.13
N LEU A 340 -11.56 -11.65 0.34
CA LEU A 340 -10.26 -12.13 -0.11
C LEU A 340 -10.11 -13.63 0.11
N GLU A 341 -10.41 -14.12 1.32
CA GLU A 341 -10.36 -15.55 1.62
C GLU A 341 -11.25 -16.36 0.67
N SER A 342 -12.48 -15.91 0.48
CA SER A 342 -13.45 -16.58 -0.38
C SER A 342 -12.99 -16.57 -1.84
N PHE A 343 -12.41 -15.47 -2.30
CA PHE A 343 -11.88 -15.33 -3.63
C PHE A 343 -10.68 -16.27 -3.86
N LEU A 344 -9.70 -16.27 -2.95
CA LEU A 344 -8.52 -17.14 -3.03
C LEU A 344 -8.91 -18.62 -3.10
N ARG A 345 -9.88 -19.04 -2.28
CA ARG A 345 -10.34 -20.44 -2.23
C ARG A 345 -11.14 -20.86 -3.47
N ASN A 346 -11.93 -19.97 -4.06
CA ASN A 346 -12.92 -20.34 -5.09
C ASN A 346 -12.53 -19.93 -6.52
N ALA A 347 -11.53 -19.05 -6.72
CA ALA A 347 -11.08 -18.66 -8.06
C ALA A 347 -10.71 -19.86 -8.96
N PRO A 348 -10.03 -20.91 -8.47
CA PRO A 348 -9.71 -22.09 -9.30
C PRO A 348 -10.95 -22.82 -9.83
N ALA A 349 -12.00 -22.96 -9.00
CA ALA A 349 -13.27 -23.56 -9.42
C ALA A 349 -13.99 -22.69 -10.46
N ALA A 350 -13.72 -21.39 -10.47
CA ALA A 350 -14.13 -20.44 -11.49
C ALA A 350 -13.17 -20.43 -12.71
N GLY A 351 -12.30 -21.42 -12.88
CA GLY A 351 -11.38 -21.51 -14.01
C GLY A 351 -10.28 -20.44 -14.04
N LEU A 352 -10.16 -19.65 -12.97
CA LEU A 352 -9.13 -18.62 -12.81
C LEU A 352 -8.01 -19.12 -11.91
N GLN A 353 -6.77 -18.93 -12.35
CA GLN A 353 -5.60 -19.30 -11.58
C GLN A 353 -4.76 -18.07 -11.26
N GLN A 354 -4.60 -17.77 -9.98
CA GLN A 354 -3.68 -16.71 -9.58
C GLN A 354 -2.23 -17.10 -9.93
N THR A 355 -1.40 -16.12 -10.28
CA THR A 355 0.01 -16.35 -10.59
C THR A 355 0.91 -15.22 -10.10
N LEU A 356 2.18 -15.54 -9.89
CA LEU A 356 3.22 -14.56 -9.58
C LEU A 356 3.80 -13.95 -10.86
N PRO A 357 4.27 -12.69 -10.83
CA PRO A 357 4.80 -11.99 -11.99
C PRO A 357 5.90 -12.75 -12.74
N LEU A 358 6.91 -13.26 -12.04
CA LEU A 358 8.02 -13.98 -12.69
C LEU A 358 7.57 -15.29 -13.39
N ARG A 359 6.49 -15.92 -12.92
CA ARG A 359 5.91 -17.11 -13.58
C ARG A 359 5.12 -16.74 -14.85
N VAL A 360 4.61 -15.51 -14.92
CA VAL A 360 4.04 -14.97 -16.15
C VAL A 360 5.17 -14.71 -17.13
N LEU A 361 6.20 -13.97 -16.71
CA LEU A 361 7.30 -13.55 -17.58
C LEU A 361 8.11 -14.71 -18.15
N SER A 362 8.20 -15.85 -17.45
CA SER A 362 8.85 -17.04 -18.00
C SER A 362 8.17 -17.61 -19.25
N ARG A 363 6.91 -17.24 -19.52
CA ARG A 363 6.16 -17.60 -20.73
C ARG A 363 6.41 -16.65 -21.90
N PHE A 364 7.04 -15.50 -21.64
CA PHE A 364 7.28 -14.44 -22.62
C PHE A 364 8.79 -14.13 -22.68
N PRO A 365 9.57 -14.92 -23.43
CA PRO A 365 11.04 -14.80 -23.47
C PRO A 365 11.53 -13.50 -24.11
N ALA A 366 10.70 -12.84 -24.93
CA ALA A 366 10.98 -11.55 -25.51
C ALA A 366 9.75 -10.65 -25.36
N LEU A 367 9.96 -9.42 -24.89
CA LEU A 367 8.93 -8.42 -24.71
C LEU A 367 9.19 -7.24 -25.63
N PRO A 368 8.16 -6.67 -26.29
CA PRO A 368 8.32 -5.45 -27.07
C PRO A 368 8.73 -4.29 -26.17
N LEU A 369 9.67 -3.48 -26.64
CA LEU A 369 10.10 -2.28 -25.94
C LEU A 369 9.06 -1.16 -26.06
N ILE A 370 8.98 -0.29 -25.06
CA ILE A 370 8.21 0.95 -25.10
C ILE A 370 9.14 2.17 -24.97
N ASP A 371 8.76 3.28 -25.61
CA ASP A 371 9.46 4.55 -25.45
C ASP A 371 9.09 5.23 -24.12
N GLU A 372 10.08 5.32 -23.23
CA GLU A 372 9.94 5.84 -21.86
C GLU A 372 9.89 7.37 -21.81
N HIS A 373 10.22 8.07 -22.90
CA HIS A 373 10.19 9.53 -22.92
C HIS A 373 8.77 10.12 -23.05
N GLN A 374 7.79 9.32 -23.47
CA GLN A 374 6.41 9.76 -23.70
C GLN A 374 5.48 9.56 -22.49
N THR A 375 5.99 9.09 -21.36
CA THR A 375 5.17 8.77 -20.16
C THR A 375 5.01 9.94 -19.17
N ASN A 376 5.38 11.16 -19.56
CA ASN A 376 5.34 12.35 -18.71
C ASN A 376 3.94 12.99 -18.54
N GLU A 377 2.90 12.50 -19.23
CA GLU A 377 1.56 13.12 -19.24
C GLU A 377 0.74 12.89 -17.96
N LEU A 378 1.25 12.10 -17.00
CA LEU A 378 0.57 11.79 -15.73
C LEU A 378 0.43 12.98 -14.75
N ARG A 379 0.93 14.16 -15.12
CA ARG A 379 0.80 15.40 -14.33
C ARG A 379 -0.62 15.97 -14.22
N ASN A 380 -1.62 15.41 -14.90
CA ASN A 380 -2.98 15.95 -14.85
C ASN A 380 -3.69 15.70 -13.49
N ASN A 381 -3.35 14.64 -12.76
CA ASN A 381 -4.03 14.32 -11.47
C ASN A 381 -3.51 15.14 -10.28
N TRP A 382 -2.31 15.73 -10.39
CA TRP A 382 -1.66 16.45 -9.29
C TRP A 382 -1.61 17.96 -9.47
N ARG A 383 -2.35 18.53 -10.45
CA ARG A 383 -2.34 19.98 -10.75
C ARG A 383 -2.51 20.87 -9.52
N GLN A 384 -3.40 20.48 -8.61
CA GLN A 384 -3.69 21.24 -7.38
C GLN A 384 -2.53 21.24 -6.35
N THR A 385 -1.58 20.31 -6.47
CA THR A 385 -0.42 20.18 -5.58
C THR A 385 0.89 20.61 -6.25
N GLN A 386 0.85 21.25 -7.42
CA GLN A 386 2.05 21.69 -8.15
C GLN A 386 2.91 22.69 -7.38
N TRP A 387 2.34 23.44 -6.43
CA TRP A 387 3.09 24.33 -5.56
C TRP A 387 4.15 23.59 -4.73
N LEU A 388 3.90 22.31 -4.41
CA LEU A 388 4.83 21.46 -3.65
C LEU A 388 6.05 21.10 -4.50
N ASP A 389 5.87 20.90 -5.80
CA ASP A 389 6.95 20.54 -6.73
C ASP A 389 8.09 21.57 -6.67
N ALA A 390 7.77 22.86 -6.80
CA ALA A 390 8.79 23.92 -6.77
C ALA A 390 9.58 23.98 -5.45
N ARG A 391 8.93 23.68 -4.31
CA ARG A 391 9.59 23.65 -3.00
C ARG A 391 10.49 22.43 -2.85
N LEU A 392 10.00 21.26 -3.27
CA LEU A 392 10.79 20.02 -3.29
C LEU A 392 12.01 20.16 -4.20
N ASP A 393 11.86 20.80 -5.36
CA ASP A 393 12.92 21.03 -6.33
C ASP A 393 14.04 21.89 -5.73
N SER A 394 13.67 23.00 -5.08
CA SER A 394 14.61 23.88 -4.39
C SER A 394 15.37 23.16 -3.28
N CYS A 395 14.66 22.43 -2.41
CA CYS A 395 15.30 21.69 -1.31
C CYS A 395 16.19 20.56 -1.84
N THR A 396 15.78 19.90 -2.93
CA THR A 396 16.55 18.83 -3.56
C THR A 396 17.84 19.36 -4.17
N ALA A 397 17.80 20.49 -4.88
CA ALA A 397 19.00 21.11 -5.44
C ALA A 397 20.02 21.48 -4.34
N GLN A 398 19.53 21.98 -3.20
CA GLN A 398 20.35 22.24 -2.02
C GLN A 398 20.93 20.96 -1.42
N LEU A 399 20.12 19.90 -1.28
CA LEU A 399 20.58 18.59 -0.81
C LEU A 399 21.68 18.02 -1.70
N VAL A 400 21.50 18.01 -3.03
CA VAL A 400 22.51 17.50 -3.97
C VAL A 400 23.81 18.28 -3.83
N THR A 401 23.72 19.61 -3.75
CA THR A 401 24.89 20.47 -3.56
C THR A 401 25.63 20.16 -2.24
N ALA A 402 24.88 20.02 -1.14
CA ALA A 402 25.42 19.68 0.17
C ALA A 402 26.02 18.26 0.17
N TRP A 403 25.38 17.30 -0.50
CA TRP A 403 25.86 15.92 -0.61
C TRP A 403 27.24 15.86 -1.26
N HIS A 404 27.42 16.53 -2.41
CA HIS A 404 28.71 16.54 -3.08
C HIS A 404 29.83 17.20 -2.27
N ARG A 405 29.51 18.23 -1.47
CA ARG A 405 30.50 18.96 -0.66
C ARG A 405 30.83 18.27 0.66
N GLU A 406 29.82 17.73 1.33
CA GLU A 406 29.89 17.40 2.76
C GLU A 406 29.70 15.91 3.06
N ALA A 407 29.17 15.09 2.13
CA ALA A 407 28.88 13.68 2.43
C ALA A 407 30.14 12.81 2.68
N LYS A 408 31.35 13.34 2.51
CA LYS A 408 32.59 12.66 2.94
C LYS A 408 32.67 12.57 4.47
N ASP A 409 32.11 13.55 5.18
CA ASP A 409 31.96 13.51 6.63
C ASP A 409 30.80 12.56 7.00
N PRO A 410 31.04 11.52 7.83
CA PRO A 410 30.00 10.59 8.26
C PRO A 410 28.80 11.25 8.96
N GLU A 411 29.02 12.24 9.81
CA GLU A 411 27.91 12.90 10.54
C GLU A 411 27.02 13.68 9.58
N ARG A 412 27.65 14.41 8.65
CA ARG A 412 26.94 15.12 7.58
C ARG A 412 26.21 14.18 6.65
N ARG A 413 26.81 13.04 6.27
CA ARG A 413 26.15 12.03 5.46
C ARG A 413 24.85 11.55 6.11
N VAL A 414 24.86 11.26 7.41
CA VAL A 414 23.66 10.86 8.16
C VAL A 414 22.60 11.96 8.13
N ALA A 415 22.98 13.21 8.37
CA ALA A 415 22.05 14.34 8.34
C ALA A 415 21.41 14.53 6.95
N LEU A 416 22.21 14.42 5.88
CA LEU A 416 21.71 14.56 4.51
C LEU A 416 20.85 13.37 4.07
N THR A 417 21.14 12.15 4.55
CA THR A 417 20.24 11.01 4.37
C THR A 417 18.91 11.23 5.08
N GLN A 418 18.91 11.89 6.25
CA GLN A 418 17.66 12.26 6.89
C GLN A 418 16.90 13.33 6.09
N VAL A 419 17.57 14.33 5.51
CA VAL A 419 16.93 15.30 4.60
C VAL A 419 16.23 14.59 3.44
N LEU A 420 16.90 13.63 2.80
CA LEU A 420 16.31 12.81 1.74
C LEU A 420 15.01 12.16 2.20
N ARG A 421 15.00 11.54 3.40
CA ARG A 421 13.81 10.91 3.97
C ARG A 421 12.67 11.92 4.18
N GLU A 422 12.96 13.07 4.79
CA GLU A 422 11.97 14.13 5.01
C GLU A 422 11.35 14.59 3.69
N LEU A 423 12.16 14.83 2.65
CA LEU A 423 11.67 15.25 1.34
C LEU A 423 10.84 14.15 0.65
N THR A 424 11.23 12.88 0.76
CA THR A 424 10.43 11.77 0.21
C THR A 424 9.11 11.58 0.96
N SER A 425 9.09 11.80 2.28
CA SER A 425 7.87 11.73 3.10
C SER A 425 6.92 12.90 2.82
N ALA A 426 7.45 14.12 2.68
CA ALA A 426 6.66 15.29 2.27
C ALA A 426 5.97 15.06 0.92
N ASN A 427 6.60 14.29 0.04
CA ASN A 427 6.11 14.02 -1.30
C ASN A 427 5.23 12.75 -1.38
N HIS A 428 4.88 12.12 -0.26
CA HIS A 428 4.13 10.86 -0.26
C HIS A 428 2.76 11.00 -0.94
N GLU A 429 2.41 10.03 -1.80
CA GLU A 429 1.16 10.01 -2.57
C GLU A 429 -0.09 10.17 -1.68
N THR A 430 -0.07 9.59 -0.48
CA THR A 430 -1.15 9.74 0.52
C THR A 430 -1.48 11.18 0.83
N TYR A 431 -0.47 12.01 1.13
CA TYR A 431 -0.70 13.41 1.50
C TYR A 431 -1.17 14.23 0.29
N ARG A 432 -0.63 13.97 -0.90
CA ARG A 432 -1.10 14.63 -2.13
C ARG A 432 -2.55 14.26 -2.44
N THR A 433 -2.92 12.99 -2.27
CA THR A 433 -4.31 12.53 -2.44
C THR A 433 -5.24 13.26 -1.49
N MET A 434 -4.88 13.37 -0.21
CA MET A 434 -5.66 14.11 0.80
C MET A 434 -5.87 15.58 0.41
N LEU A 435 -4.84 16.25 -0.12
CA LEU A 435 -4.95 17.63 -0.60
C LEU A 435 -5.88 17.75 -1.83
N VAL A 436 -5.70 16.91 -2.85
CA VAL A 436 -6.51 16.97 -4.09
C VAL A 436 -7.98 16.67 -3.82
N GLN A 437 -8.26 15.75 -2.91
CA GLN A 437 -9.63 15.37 -2.55
C GLN A 437 -10.26 16.36 -1.56
N GLY A 438 -9.48 17.27 -0.97
CA GLY A 438 -9.96 18.26 0.00
C GLY A 438 -10.31 17.67 1.37
N VAL A 439 -9.88 16.44 1.67
CA VAL A 439 -10.28 15.71 2.86
C VAL A 439 -9.05 15.26 3.63
N GLY A 440 -9.02 15.52 4.94
CA GLY A 440 -7.79 15.40 5.73
C GLY A 440 -6.69 16.37 5.27
N ALA A 441 -7.06 17.39 4.48
CA ALA A 441 -6.14 18.32 3.85
C ALA A 441 -5.35 19.16 4.86
N GLU A 442 -5.93 19.46 6.03
CA GLU A 442 -5.24 20.13 7.13
C GLU A 442 -4.12 19.25 7.70
N HIS A 443 -4.42 18.01 8.10
CA HIS A 443 -3.41 17.04 8.56
C HIS A 443 -2.33 16.83 7.51
N ALA A 444 -2.71 16.64 6.24
CA ALA A 444 -1.76 16.48 5.14
C ALA A 444 -0.86 17.72 4.99
N GLY A 445 -1.44 18.93 5.05
CA GLY A 445 -0.72 20.19 5.02
C GLY A 445 0.29 20.30 6.16
N ASP A 446 -0.12 19.99 7.38
CA ASP A 446 0.74 20.00 8.58
C ASP A 446 1.89 19.00 8.47
N GLN A 447 1.61 17.77 8.01
CA GLN A 447 2.65 16.76 7.83
C GLN A 447 3.68 17.19 6.77
N ILE A 448 3.20 17.65 5.61
CA ILE A 448 4.05 18.17 4.52
C ILE A 448 4.92 19.33 5.03
N GLN A 449 4.31 20.33 5.67
CA GLN A 449 5.01 21.50 6.17
C GLN A 449 6.04 21.14 7.25
N GLY A 450 5.70 20.21 8.13
CA GLY A 450 6.63 19.68 9.12
C GLY A 450 7.86 19.02 8.47
N HIS A 451 7.66 18.24 7.40
CA HIS A 451 8.76 17.51 6.75
C HIS A 451 9.68 18.47 5.99
N LEU A 452 9.10 19.43 5.26
CA LEU A 452 9.85 20.48 4.59
C LEU A 452 10.66 21.33 5.58
N SER A 453 10.04 21.72 6.71
CA SER A 453 10.72 22.49 7.75
C SER A 453 11.88 21.71 8.38
N ALA A 454 11.72 20.40 8.61
CA ALA A 454 12.79 19.55 9.12
C ALA A 454 13.95 19.43 8.11
N ALA A 455 13.64 19.21 6.83
CA ALA A 455 14.62 19.16 5.75
C ALA A 455 15.44 20.47 5.66
N GLU A 456 14.78 21.62 5.66
CA GLU A 456 15.42 22.93 5.58
C GLU A 456 16.31 23.22 6.78
N ARG A 457 15.88 22.85 7.99
CA ARG A 457 16.69 22.99 9.20
C ARG A 457 17.99 22.18 9.10
N LEU A 458 17.90 20.92 8.67
CA LEU A 458 19.05 20.04 8.50
C LEU A 458 20.01 20.55 7.41
N LEU A 459 19.49 21.05 6.29
CA LEU A 459 20.29 21.64 5.20
C LEU A 459 21.05 22.89 5.65
N SER A 460 20.48 23.71 6.54
CA SER A 460 21.12 24.93 7.05
C SER A 460 22.33 24.68 7.95
N GLY A 461 22.66 23.43 8.28
CA GLY A 461 23.80 23.07 9.14
C GLY A 461 23.63 23.48 10.61
N ARG A 462 22.45 23.96 11.02
CA ARG A 462 22.12 24.12 12.44
C ARG A 462 22.21 22.75 13.09
N LYS A 463 23.07 22.61 14.11
CA LYS A 463 23.14 21.40 14.94
C LYS A 463 21.71 21.06 15.34
N VAL A 464 21.38 19.78 15.18
CA VAL A 464 20.15 19.19 15.68
C VAL A 464 20.21 19.26 17.22
N SER A 465 19.90 20.42 17.79
CA SER A 465 19.78 20.63 19.23
C SER A 465 18.51 19.93 19.67
N SER A 466 18.60 18.67 20.11
CA SER A 466 17.46 17.84 20.59
C SER A 466 16.25 17.68 19.63
N ASP A 467 16.20 18.41 18.52
CA ASP A 467 15.11 18.47 17.53
C ASP A 467 15.27 17.45 16.40
N GLY A 468 16.15 16.46 16.60
CA GLY A 468 15.98 15.12 16.02
C GLY A 468 14.70 14.47 16.57
N ALA A 469 14.04 15.17 17.51
CA ALA A 469 12.76 14.96 18.12
C ALA A 469 11.66 14.44 17.19
N ARG A 470 11.60 14.80 15.89
CA ARG A 470 10.48 14.29 15.07
C ARG A 470 10.50 12.77 14.88
N TYR A 471 11.59 12.08 15.20
CA TYR A 471 11.58 10.63 15.38
C TYR A 471 12.26 10.18 16.69
N ALA A 472 13.23 10.95 17.21
CA ALA A 472 13.95 10.62 18.44
C ALA A 472 13.17 10.93 19.73
N ALA A 473 12.26 11.91 19.73
CA ALA A 473 11.44 12.22 20.90
C ALA A 473 10.21 11.30 21.02
N TYR A 474 9.80 10.65 19.92
CA TYR A 474 8.57 9.86 19.95
C TYR A 474 8.73 8.49 20.63
N TRP A 475 9.87 7.81 20.50
CA TRP A 475 9.99 6.42 20.97
C TRP A 475 11.31 6.05 21.65
N GLY A 476 12.22 7.01 21.89
CA GLY A 476 13.37 6.86 22.80
C GLY A 476 14.23 5.58 22.70
N SER A 477 15.23 5.56 21.81
CA SER A 477 16.65 5.60 22.20
C SER A 477 17.57 5.58 20.97
N LYS A 478 18.66 6.34 21.08
CA LYS A 478 19.80 6.36 20.18
C LYS A 478 20.53 5.02 20.25
N SER A 479 20.66 4.29 19.15
CA SER A 479 21.89 3.50 18.87
C SER A 479 21.94 2.76 17.52
N GLU A 480 20.85 2.50 16.80
CA GLU A 480 20.90 1.48 15.72
C GLU A 480 20.87 1.99 14.26
N TRP A 481 21.15 3.26 13.99
CA TRP A 481 21.29 3.74 12.60
C TRP A 481 22.69 3.49 11.99
N GLY A 482 23.46 2.58 12.58
CA GLY A 482 24.79 2.17 12.14
C GLY A 482 24.79 0.99 11.17
N GLY A 483 23.95 1.04 10.12
CA GLY A 483 24.00 0.11 9.00
C GLY A 483 25.17 0.44 8.07
N SER A 484 26.38 0.06 8.47
CA SER A 484 27.58 0.15 7.65
C SER A 484 27.58 -0.98 6.62
N GLY A 485 27.28 -0.66 5.35
CA GLY A 485 27.52 -1.60 4.26
C GLY A 485 26.60 -1.51 3.05
N LEU A 486 26.44 -0.35 2.41
CA LEU A 486 25.81 -0.35 1.07
C LEU A 486 26.27 0.75 0.09
N LEU A 487 27.37 1.45 0.37
CA LEU A 487 27.91 2.49 -0.55
C LEU A 487 29.36 2.28 -0.99
N SER A 488 29.87 1.04 -0.94
CA SER A 488 31.22 0.70 -1.44
C SER A 488 31.25 -0.02 -2.80
N ARG A 489 30.16 -0.02 -3.59
CA ARG A 489 30.11 -0.78 -4.86
C ARG A 489 29.57 -0.07 -6.10
N VAL A 490 29.51 1.25 -6.12
CA VAL A 490 29.28 2.00 -7.38
C VAL A 490 30.31 3.11 -7.46
N GLY A 491 31.47 2.76 -8.02
CA GLY A 491 32.64 3.62 -8.07
C GLY A 491 33.82 2.90 -8.72
N SER A 492 33.64 2.45 -9.95
CA SER A 492 34.71 2.20 -10.94
C SER A 492 34.10 2.25 -12.34
#